data_AF-L0R8F0-F1
#
_entry.id   AF-L0R8F0-F1
#
_cell.length_a   1.000
_cell.length_b   1.000
_cell.length_c   1.000
_cell.angle_alpha   90.00
_cell.angle_beta   90.00
_cell.angle_gamma   90.00
#
_symmetry.space_group_name_H-M   'P 1'
#
loop_
_entity.id
_entity.type
_entity.pdbx_description
1 polymer ?
#
loop_
_entity_poly.entity_id
_entity_poly.type
_entity_poly.pdbx_seq_one_letter_code
_entity_poly.pdbx_strand_id
1 'polypeptide(L)'
;MHGKIKTVNISAGTPGTITLLQKGVAIRATAGMNIRDFMIKTLGFSPDYAENKVRTVFLNSSPVDDIDGIRIKDGDTLSLSGAMPGVCGIAMGRDTPVSGFRNDISATATDDNIEEAEALIYVKLFNLVARDAGSVLLKKGVMVEAVDIINALKENSPAGLSPDDGIVILKF
;
A
#
# COMPACT_ATOMS: atom_id res chain seq x y z
N MET A 1 -6.46 -5.56 -25.67
CA MET A 1 -5.32 -6.49 -25.81
C MET A 1 -4.86 -6.89 -24.41
N HIS A 2 -5.29 -8.05 -23.89
CA HIS A 2 -4.79 -8.57 -22.63
C HIS A 2 -3.46 -9.30 -22.90
N GLY A 3 -2.35 -8.56 -22.94
CA GLY A 3 -1.03 -9.16 -22.88
C GLY A 3 -0.91 -9.95 -21.58
N LYS A 4 -0.44 -11.19 -21.64
CA LYS A 4 -0.15 -11.98 -20.43
C LYS A 4 0.88 -11.20 -19.60
N ILE A 5 0.45 -10.63 -18.47
CA ILE A 5 1.37 -10.00 -17.52
C ILE A 5 2.33 -11.08 -17.03
N LYS A 6 3.63 -10.86 -17.19
CA LYS A 6 4.69 -11.78 -16.76
C LYS A 6 4.61 -11.95 -15.25
N THR A 7 4.71 -13.19 -14.77
CA THR A 7 4.76 -13.49 -13.34
C THR A 7 6.19 -13.83 -12.95
N VAL A 8 6.65 -13.25 -11.85
CA VAL A 8 8.01 -13.38 -11.34
C VAL A 8 7.92 -13.86 -9.89
N ASN A 9 8.67 -14.91 -9.56
CA ASN A 9 8.70 -15.47 -8.21
C ASN A 9 10.02 -15.12 -7.51
N ILE A 10 9.93 -14.82 -6.22
CA ILE A 10 11.08 -14.63 -5.32
C ILE A 10 10.93 -15.52 -4.09
N SER A 11 12.03 -15.84 -3.42
CA SER A 11 11.96 -16.58 -2.17
C SER A 11 11.44 -15.68 -1.03
N ALA A 12 10.75 -16.27 -0.05
CA ALA A 12 10.40 -15.56 1.16
C ALA A 12 11.67 -15.06 1.88
N GLY A 13 11.66 -13.80 2.33
CA GLY A 13 12.82 -13.20 3.00
C GLY A 13 13.92 -12.66 2.07
N THR A 14 13.70 -12.66 0.74
CA THR A 14 14.64 -12.03 -0.19
C THR A 14 14.97 -10.58 0.22
N PRO A 15 16.25 -10.22 0.38
CA PRO A 15 16.65 -8.84 0.68
C PRO A 15 16.13 -7.86 -0.38
N GLY A 16 15.78 -6.64 0.06
CA GLY A 16 15.22 -5.61 -0.83
C GLY A 16 13.70 -5.61 -0.97
N THR A 17 13.01 -6.67 -0.55
CA THR A 17 11.53 -6.73 -0.54
C THR A 17 10.87 -5.62 0.27
N ILE A 18 11.41 -5.31 1.45
CA ILE A 18 10.93 -4.19 2.27
C ILE A 18 11.12 -2.85 1.55
N THR A 19 12.28 -2.64 0.91
CA THR A 19 12.56 -1.42 0.13
C THR A 19 11.58 -1.27 -1.03
N LEU A 20 11.23 -2.37 -1.69
CA LEU A 20 10.24 -2.39 -2.76
C LEU A 20 8.84 -2.00 -2.24
N LEU A 21 8.41 -2.57 -1.11
CA LEU A 21 7.13 -2.25 -0.48
C LEU A 21 7.06 -0.80 0.02
N GLN A 22 8.18 -0.22 0.44
CA GLN A 22 8.28 1.19 0.82
C GLN A 22 8.18 2.12 -0.40
N LYS A 23 8.77 1.70 -1.54
CA LYS A 23 8.66 2.45 -2.80
C LYS A 23 7.21 2.48 -3.29
N GLY A 24 6.53 1.35 -3.19
CA GLY A 24 5.13 1.18 -3.51
C GLY A 24 4.89 0.10 -4.56
N VAL A 25 3.79 -0.63 -4.39
CA VAL A 25 3.37 -1.69 -5.31
C VAL A 25 1.89 -1.50 -5.65
N ALA A 26 1.47 -1.86 -6.85
CA ALA A 26 0.08 -1.76 -7.28
C ALA A 26 -0.71 -3.04 -6.95
N ILE A 27 -1.96 -2.87 -6.56
CA ILE A 27 -2.87 -3.93 -6.17
C ILE A 27 -4.21 -3.69 -6.85
N ARG A 28 -4.79 -4.76 -7.39
CA ARG A 28 -6.16 -4.72 -7.91
C ARG A 28 -7.16 -4.65 -6.78
N ALA A 29 -8.08 -3.71 -6.88
CA ALA A 29 -9.14 -3.47 -5.91
C ALA A 29 -10.43 -3.04 -6.64
N THR A 30 -11.43 -2.69 -5.84
CA THR A 30 -12.68 -2.10 -6.33
C THR A 30 -12.73 -0.65 -5.88
N ALA A 31 -12.91 0.29 -6.82
CA ALA A 31 -13.16 1.68 -6.50
C ALA A 31 -14.45 1.83 -5.67
N GLY A 32 -14.52 2.83 -4.81
CA GLY A 32 -15.67 3.06 -3.92
C GLY A 32 -15.62 2.26 -2.60
N MET A 33 -14.69 1.31 -2.46
CA MET A 33 -14.40 0.71 -1.15
C MET A 33 -13.85 1.75 -0.18
N ASN A 34 -14.17 1.64 1.11
CA ASN A 34 -13.50 2.46 2.11
C ASN A 34 -12.11 1.88 2.47
N ILE A 35 -11.27 2.69 3.10
CA ILE A 35 -9.89 2.31 3.42
C ILE A 35 -9.85 1.13 4.39
N ARG A 36 -10.77 1.05 5.37
CA ARG A 36 -10.87 -0.09 6.28
C ARG A 36 -11.10 -1.40 5.52
N ASP A 37 -12.12 -1.43 4.67
CA ASP A 37 -12.47 -2.58 3.88
C ASP A 37 -11.36 -2.97 2.91
N PHE A 38 -10.68 -1.98 2.32
CA PHE A 38 -9.51 -2.23 1.49
C PHE A 38 -8.39 -2.94 2.27
N MET A 39 -8.08 -2.49 3.49
CA MET A 39 -7.07 -3.14 4.34
C MET A 39 -7.47 -4.58 4.70
N ILE A 40 -8.73 -4.81 5.06
CA ILE A 40 -9.19 -6.12 5.54
C ILE A 40 -9.40 -7.09 4.36
N LYS A 41 -10.22 -6.70 3.38
CA LYS A 41 -10.66 -7.58 2.30
C LYS A 41 -9.59 -7.71 1.22
N THR A 42 -8.95 -6.62 0.82
CA THR A 42 -7.97 -6.62 -0.28
C THR A 42 -6.57 -6.96 0.22
N LEU A 43 -6.04 -6.25 1.22
CA LEU A 43 -4.69 -6.51 1.74
C LEU A 43 -4.66 -7.77 2.62
N GLY A 44 -5.76 -8.12 3.28
CA GLY A 44 -5.86 -9.32 4.12
C GLY A 44 -5.43 -9.08 5.56
N PHE A 45 -5.54 -7.86 6.07
CA PHE A 45 -5.26 -7.56 7.47
C PHE A 45 -6.40 -8.07 8.34
N SER A 46 -6.09 -8.45 9.58
CA SER A 46 -7.17 -8.68 10.54
C SER A 46 -7.83 -7.34 10.90
N PRO A 47 -9.13 -7.34 11.26
CA PRO A 47 -9.81 -6.12 11.70
C PRO A 47 -9.07 -5.41 12.85
N ASP A 48 -8.56 -6.18 13.81
CA ASP A 48 -7.76 -5.66 14.93
C ASP A 48 -6.44 -5.03 14.45
N TYR A 49 -5.75 -5.63 13.49
CA TYR A 49 -4.51 -5.08 12.95
C TYR A 49 -4.77 -3.75 12.23
N ALA A 50 -5.79 -3.71 11.38
CA ALA A 50 -6.19 -2.52 10.64
C ALA A 50 -6.55 -1.35 11.57
N GLU A 51 -7.25 -1.63 12.67
CA GLU A 51 -7.66 -0.61 13.65
C GLU A 51 -6.50 -0.18 14.57
N ASN A 52 -5.76 -1.16 15.11
CA ASN A 52 -4.88 -0.90 16.26
C ASN A 52 -3.39 -0.85 15.93
N LYS A 53 -2.98 -1.36 14.77
CA LYS A 53 -1.56 -1.41 14.37
C LYS A 53 -1.24 -0.43 13.24
N VAL A 54 -2.18 -0.18 12.34
CA VAL A 54 -2.02 0.85 11.29
C VAL A 54 -2.39 2.21 11.89
N ARG A 55 -1.40 2.90 12.45
CA ARG A 55 -1.59 4.18 13.17
C ARG A 55 -1.40 5.41 12.30
N THR A 56 -0.86 5.25 11.11
CA THR A 56 -0.68 6.35 10.17
C THR A 56 -1.11 5.87 8.80
N VAL A 57 -2.07 6.59 8.23
CA VAL A 57 -2.62 6.35 6.89
C VAL A 57 -2.51 7.65 6.13
N PHE A 58 -1.95 7.60 4.93
CA PHE A 58 -2.03 8.71 3.99
C PHE A 58 -2.72 8.25 2.71
N LEU A 59 -3.63 9.08 2.22
CA LEU A 59 -4.20 8.98 0.87
C LEU A 59 -3.62 10.12 0.03
N ASN A 60 -2.91 9.80 -1.05
CA ASN A 60 -2.31 10.80 -1.95
C ASN A 60 -1.45 11.85 -1.21
N SER A 61 -0.72 11.42 -0.17
CA SER A 61 0.10 12.25 0.73
C SER A 61 -0.67 13.10 1.75
N SER A 62 -2.00 12.98 1.82
CA SER A 62 -2.82 13.59 2.86
C SER A 62 -3.11 12.62 4.00
N PRO A 63 -2.85 12.98 5.27
CA PRO A 63 -3.21 12.17 6.43
C PRO A 63 -4.70 11.84 6.48
N VAL A 64 -5.04 10.60 6.84
CA VAL A 64 -6.42 10.12 6.98
C VAL A 64 -6.71 9.76 8.43
N ASP A 65 -7.74 10.39 8.99
CA ASP A 65 -8.28 10.02 10.31
C ASP A 65 -9.43 9.04 10.19
N ASP A 66 -10.43 9.36 9.36
CA ASP A 66 -11.60 8.53 9.13
C ASP A 66 -11.37 7.55 7.96
N ILE A 67 -10.98 6.31 8.30
CA ILE A 67 -10.77 5.24 7.32
C ILE A 67 -12.08 4.62 6.81
N ASP A 68 -13.22 4.97 7.39
CA ASP A 68 -14.54 4.46 7.03
C ASP A 68 -15.28 5.45 6.10
N GLY A 69 -15.06 6.76 6.27
CA GLY A 69 -15.64 7.83 5.46
C GLY A 69 -14.86 8.20 4.18
N ILE A 70 -13.67 7.64 3.98
CA ILE A 70 -12.87 7.86 2.76
C ILE A 70 -13.00 6.66 1.83
N ARG A 71 -13.32 6.94 0.56
CA ARG A 71 -13.46 5.96 -0.52
C ARG A 71 -12.27 6.04 -1.46
N ILE A 72 -11.66 4.89 -1.76
CA ILE A 72 -10.54 4.80 -2.70
C ILE A 72 -11.01 4.83 -4.16
N LYS A 73 -10.21 5.44 -5.02
CA LYS A 73 -10.41 5.58 -6.47
C LYS A 73 -9.25 4.97 -7.24
N ASP A 74 -9.48 4.66 -8.51
CA ASP A 74 -8.42 4.21 -9.40
C ASP A 74 -7.25 5.19 -9.44
N GLY A 75 -6.03 4.66 -9.33
CA GLY A 75 -4.78 5.44 -9.30
C GLY A 75 -4.40 6.01 -7.93
N ASP A 76 -5.25 5.87 -6.90
CA ASP A 76 -4.92 6.37 -5.56
C ASP A 76 -3.69 5.69 -4.97
N THR A 77 -2.92 6.46 -4.20
CA THR A 77 -1.78 5.96 -3.43
C THR A 77 -2.07 5.97 -1.94
N LEU A 78 -2.09 4.79 -1.32
CA LEU A 78 -2.18 4.61 0.13
C LEU A 78 -0.81 4.33 0.74
N SER A 79 -0.42 5.14 1.72
CA SER A 79 0.76 4.86 2.55
C SER A 79 0.32 4.43 3.94
N LEU A 80 0.69 3.23 4.34
CA LEU A 80 0.30 2.61 5.61
C LEU A 80 1.54 2.41 6.49
N SER A 81 1.45 2.89 7.72
CA SER A 81 2.53 2.77 8.70
C SER A 81 1.99 2.47 10.09
N GLY A 82 2.88 1.92 10.92
CA GLY A 82 2.66 1.82 12.36
C GLY A 82 2.87 3.17 13.04
N ALA A 83 2.98 3.15 14.37
CA ALA A 83 3.30 4.36 15.12
C ALA A 83 4.63 4.97 14.65
N MET A 84 4.61 6.26 14.34
CA MET A 84 5.80 7.03 13.98
C MET A 84 6.29 7.83 15.20
N PRO A 85 7.58 7.73 15.58
CA PRO A 85 8.10 8.46 16.73
C PRO A 85 8.23 9.97 16.45
N GLY A 86 8.30 10.75 17.53
CA GLY A 86 8.50 12.20 17.48
C GLY A 86 7.20 12.99 17.28
N VAL A 87 7.24 14.29 17.57
CA VAL A 87 6.05 15.16 17.56
C VAL A 87 5.37 15.18 16.18
N CYS A 88 6.15 15.30 15.10
CA CYS A 88 5.61 15.25 13.75
C CYS A 88 4.96 13.89 13.44
N GLY A 89 5.60 12.78 13.84
CA GLY A 89 5.05 11.44 13.62
C GLY A 89 3.72 11.22 14.35
N ILE A 90 3.64 11.66 15.61
CA ILE A 90 2.42 11.61 16.41
C ILE A 90 1.33 12.49 15.80
N ALA A 91 1.67 13.70 15.34
CA ALA A 91 0.71 14.58 14.67
C ALA A 91 0.17 13.98 13.37
N MET A 92 0.98 13.25 12.59
CA MET A 92 0.53 12.58 11.36
C MET A 92 -0.27 11.30 11.61
N GLY A 93 -0.16 10.69 12.79
CA GLY A 93 -0.97 9.54 13.16
C GLY A 93 -2.45 9.90 13.30
N ARG A 94 -3.32 8.92 13.07
CA ARG A 94 -4.75 9.00 13.38
C ARG A 94 -5.01 8.86 14.87
N ASP A 95 -6.14 9.41 15.33
CA ASP A 95 -6.64 9.32 16.70
C ASP A 95 -5.65 9.83 17.76
N THR A 96 -4.91 10.91 17.45
CA THR A 96 -3.96 11.52 18.39
C THR A 96 -4.47 12.87 18.91
N PRO A 97 -4.14 13.26 20.17
CA PRO A 97 -4.55 14.54 20.73
C PRO A 97 -4.01 15.78 19.99
N VAL A 98 -3.05 15.60 19.08
CA VAL A 98 -2.35 16.67 18.35
C VAL A 98 -2.59 16.62 16.84
N SER A 99 -3.56 15.81 16.38
CA SER A 99 -3.95 15.75 14.96
C SER A 99 -4.43 17.10 14.42
N GLY A 100 -4.96 17.97 15.30
CA GLY A 100 -5.39 19.33 14.93
C GLY A 100 -4.31 20.19 14.28
N PHE A 101 -3.02 19.87 14.45
CA PHE A 101 -1.92 20.59 13.78
C PHE A 101 -1.83 20.36 12.27
N ARG A 102 -2.59 19.41 11.72
CA ARG A 102 -2.56 19.04 10.30
C ARG A 102 -3.93 19.09 9.62
N ASN A 103 -4.89 19.81 10.19
CA ASN A 103 -6.25 19.90 9.65
C ASN A 103 -6.27 20.33 8.18
N ASP A 104 -5.46 21.35 7.83
CA ASP A 104 -5.43 21.93 6.48
C ASP A 104 -4.91 20.98 5.39
N ILE A 105 -4.24 19.88 5.77
CA ILE A 105 -3.66 18.90 4.85
C ILE A 105 -4.33 17.52 4.94
N SER A 106 -5.28 17.34 5.85
CA SER A 106 -5.93 16.04 6.09
C SER A 106 -6.94 15.74 4.99
N ALA A 107 -7.05 14.46 4.63
CA ALA A 107 -8.02 14.00 3.64
C ALA A 107 -9.43 14.16 4.20
N THR A 108 -10.32 14.72 3.38
CA THR A 108 -11.73 14.92 3.74
C THR A 108 -12.58 13.80 3.18
N ALA A 109 -13.68 13.49 3.88
CA ALA A 109 -14.68 12.52 3.43
C ALA A 109 -15.02 12.74 1.96
N THR A 110 -15.05 11.65 1.22
CA THR A 110 -15.43 11.63 -0.20
C THR A 110 -16.94 11.44 -0.33
N ASP A 111 -17.53 12.05 -1.35
CA ASP A 111 -18.92 11.78 -1.73
C ASP A 111 -19.15 10.29 -2.00
N ASP A 112 -20.32 9.78 -1.61
CA ASP A 112 -20.71 8.37 -1.79
C ASP A 112 -20.98 7.98 -3.26
N ASN A 113 -20.99 8.93 -4.20
CA ASN A 113 -21.30 8.71 -5.62
C ASN A 113 -20.09 8.21 -6.44
N ILE A 114 -19.34 7.23 -5.93
CA ILE A 114 -18.26 6.59 -6.68
C ILE A 114 -18.79 5.28 -7.27
N GLU A 115 -18.78 5.18 -8.60
CA GLU A 115 -19.13 3.93 -9.28
C GLU A 115 -18.13 2.81 -8.91
N GLU A 116 -18.67 1.66 -8.52
CA GLU A 116 -17.86 0.47 -8.27
C GLU A 116 -17.29 -0.06 -9.60
N ALA A 117 -15.97 0.04 -9.74
CA ALA A 117 -15.24 -0.44 -10.91
C ALA A 117 -13.92 -1.09 -10.49
N GLU A 118 -13.31 -1.87 -11.39
CA GLU A 118 -11.94 -2.33 -11.17
C GLU A 118 -10.99 -1.14 -11.07
N ALA A 119 -10.12 -1.17 -10.07
CA ALA A 119 -9.16 -0.11 -9.78
C ALA A 119 -7.77 -0.68 -9.45
N LEU A 120 -6.74 0.08 -9.79
CA LEU A 120 -5.38 -0.13 -9.35
C LEU A 120 -5.04 0.88 -8.26
N ILE A 121 -4.77 0.35 -7.06
CA ILE A 121 -4.38 1.13 -5.89
C ILE A 121 -2.90 0.89 -5.63
N TYR A 122 -2.14 1.97 -5.52
CA TYR A 122 -0.74 1.91 -5.14
C TYR A 122 -0.62 1.89 -3.63
N VAL A 123 0.06 0.89 -3.08
CA VAL A 123 0.24 0.74 -1.64
C VAL A 123 1.70 0.81 -1.27
N LYS A 124 2.01 1.67 -0.31
CA LYS A 124 3.33 1.81 0.32
C LYS A 124 3.23 1.37 1.76
N LEU A 125 4.10 0.45 2.17
CA LEU A 125 4.15 -0.03 3.55
C LEU A 125 5.41 0.43 4.25
N PHE A 126 5.27 0.91 5.49
CA PHE A 126 6.38 1.40 6.30
C PHE A 126 6.46 0.71 7.66
N ASN A 127 7.61 0.86 8.30
CA ASN A 127 7.88 0.40 9.67
C ASN A 127 7.44 -1.06 9.92
N LEU A 128 6.69 -1.28 11.01
CA LEU A 128 6.18 -2.58 11.41
C LEU A 128 5.20 -3.16 10.37
N VAL A 129 4.40 -2.32 9.70
CA VAL A 129 3.43 -2.77 8.69
C VAL A 129 4.14 -3.40 7.51
N ALA A 130 5.26 -2.84 7.05
CA ALA A 130 6.06 -3.45 5.98
C ALA A 130 6.56 -4.87 6.35
N ARG A 131 6.89 -5.10 7.63
CA ARG A 131 7.39 -6.39 8.11
C ARG A 131 6.27 -7.41 8.29
N ASP A 132 5.17 -7.02 8.93
CA ASP A 132 4.09 -7.94 9.27
C ASP A 132 3.24 -8.28 8.05
N ALA A 133 2.88 -7.26 7.26
CA ALA A 133 1.95 -7.39 6.15
C ALA A 133 2.62 -7.64 4.80
N GLY A 134 3.89 -7.29 4.64
CA GLY A 134 4.59 -7.42 3.36
C GLY A 134 4.59 -8.86 2.83
N SER A 135 4.77 -9.82 3.74
CA SER A 135 4.66 -11.24 3.41
C SER A 135 3.23 -11.65 3.06
N VAL A 136 2.18 -11.07 3.60
CA VAL A 136 0.81 -11.45 3.18
C VAL A 136 0.51 -10.92 1.78
N LEU A 137 1.01 -9.73 1.47
CA LEU A 137 0.82 -9.06 0.20
C LEU A 137 1.52 -9.76 -0.97
N LEU A 138 2.81 -10.06 -0.82
CA LEU A 138 3.57 -10.75 -1.86
C LEU A 138 3.02 -12.18 -2.11
N LYS A 139 2.27 -12.77 -1.16
CA LYS A 139 1.59 -14.09 -1.26
C LYS A 139 0.49 -14.07 -2.29
N LYS A 140 -0.27 -12.97 -2.30
CA LYS A 140 -1.38 -12.72 -3.21
C LYS A 140 -0.89 -12.32 -4.60
N GLY A 141 0.34 -11.83 -4.68
CA GLY A 141 0.93 -11.24 -5.87
C GLY A 141 0.61 -9.77 -5.97
N VAL A 142 1.62 -8.97 -6.29
CA VAL A 142 1.51 -7.52 -6.43
C VAL A 142 2.06 -7.10 -7.78
N MET A 143 1.53 -6.02 -8.33
CA MET A 143 1.97 -5.47 -9.61
C MET A 143 3.07 -4.45 -9.38
N VAL A 144 4.18 -4.62 -10.09
CA VAL A 144 5.38 -3.81 -9.90
C VAL A 144 6.08 -3.64 -11.24
N GLU A 145 6.64 -2.46 -11.48
CA GLU A 145 7.53 -2.25 -12.62
C GLU A 145 8.80 -3.09 -12.47
N ALA A 146 9.21 -3.77 -13.54
CA ALA A 146 10.39 -4.64 -13.53
C ALA A 146 11.66 -3.89 -13.10
N VAL A 147 11.82 -2.64 -13.54
CA VAL A 147 12.92 -1.76 -13.14
C VAL A 147 12.95 -1.52 -11.62
N ASP A 148 11.81 -1.48 -10.95
CA ASP A 148 11.72 -1.25 -9.51
C ASP A 148 12.13 -2.49 -8.72
N ILE A 149 11.76 -3.67 -9.21
CA ILE A 149 12.23 -4.94 -8.65
C ILE A 149 13.76 -5.02 -8.77
N ILE A 150 14.31 -4.73 -9.94
CA ILE A 150 15.76 -4.79 -10.19
C ILE A 150 16.51 -3.83 -9.27
N ASN A 151 16.02 -2.60 -9.15
CA ASN A 151 16.64 -1.58 -8.29
C ASN A 151 16.57 -1.93 -6.79
N ALA A 152 15.45 -2.52 -6.35
CA ALA A 152 15.24 -2.84 -4.95
C ALA A 152 15.97 -4.11 -4.51
N LEU A 153 15.92 -5.18 -5.32
CA LEU A 153 16.49 -6.50 -4.99
C LEU A 153 17.97 -6.62 -5.39
N LYS A 154 18.44 -5.80 -6.35
CA LYS A 154 19.83 -5.75 -6.83
C LYS A 154 20.34 -7.14 -7.23
N GLU A 155 21.41 -7.63 -6.60
CA GLU A 155 21.97 -8.96 -6.84
C GLU A 155 20.99 -10.11 -6.56
N ASN A 156 19.90 -9.85 -5.83
CA ASN A 156 18.84 -10.83 -5.53
C ASN A 156 17.69 -10.80 -6.54
N SER A 157 17.84 -10.05 -7.63
CA SER A 157 16.82 -9.94 -8.67
C SER A 157 16.59 -11.28 -9.38
N PRO A 158 15.34 -11.65 -9.69
CA PRO A 158 15.02 -12.87 -10.43
C PRO A 158 15.73 -12.95 -11.78
N ALA A 159 16.32 -14.11 -12.08
CA ALA A 159 17.00 -14.34 -13.35
C ALA A 159 16.03 -14.17 -14.55
N GLY A 160 16.46 -13.44 -15.58
CA GLY A 160 15.66 -13.19 -16.78
C GLY A 160 14.60 -12.10 -16.63
N LEU A 161 14.64 -11.31 -15.56
CA LEU A 161 13.90 -10.05 -15.47
C LEU A 161 14.71 -8.94 -16.15
N SER A 162 14.09 -8.25 -17.11
CA SER A 162 14.65 -7.10 -17.82
C SER A 162 13.87 -5.83 -17.45
N PRO A 163 14.49 -4.64 -17.41
CA PRO A 163 13.77 -3.37 -17.28
C PRO A 163 12.65 -3.18 -18.32
N ASP A 164 12.79 -3.76 -19.51
CA ASP A 164 11.82 -3.65 -20.60
C ASP A 164 10.58 -4.55 -20.44
N ASP A 165 10.55 -5.43 -19.42
CA ASP A 165 9.37 -6.28 -19.15
C ASP A 165 8.15 -5.47 -18.65
N GLY A 166 8.34 -4.19 -18.29
CA GLY A 166 7.29 -3.31 -17.78
C GLY A 166 6.66 -3.83 -16.47
N ILE A 167 5.34 -3.70 -16.33
CA ILE A 167 4.61 -4.20 -15.17
C ILE A 167 4.60 -5.74 -15.17
N VAL A 168 5.05 -6.32 -14.06
CA VAL A 168 5.01 -7.75 -13.78
C VAL A 168 4.23 -8.05 -12.50
N ILE A 169 3.75 -9.28 -12.36
CA ILE A 169 3.22 -9.78 -11.08
C ILE A 169 4.38 -10.38 -10.30
N LEU A 170 4.79 -9.71 -9.22
CA LEU A 170 5.75 -10.23 -8.27
C LEU A 170 5.01 -11.01 -7.18
N LYS A 171 5.41 -12.25 -6.96
CA LYS A 171 4.93 -13.07 -5.85
C LYS A 171 6.06 -13.91 -5.27
N PHE A 172 5.77 -14.60 -4.19
CA PHE A 172 6.63 -15.68 -3.68
C PHE A 172 5.97 -17.04 -3.82
#